data_AF-A0A242DGZ1-F1
#
_entry.id   AF-A0A242DGZ1-F1
#
_cell.length_a   1.000
_cell.length_b   1.000
_cell.length_c   1.000
_cell.angle_alpha   90.00
_cell.angle_beta   90.00
_cell.angle_gamma   90.00
#
_symmetry.space_group_name_H-M   'P 1'
#
loop_
_entity.id
_entity.type
_entity.pdbx_description
1 polymer ?
#
loop_
_entity_poly.entity_id
_entity_poly.type
_entity_poly.pdbx_seq_one_letter_code
_entity_poly.pdbx_strand_id
1 'polypeptide(L)'
;MDEMKQPNALDDRQWSQLWERYLDEAIVFDPLTVHEINCIVPIPDRTGVLIFTDTEIHFSNENALKTLHQFSSTHSFSDYEVLSICLKKLGHFGKYKMPWACSFFTLFPLEGTDQTIWLNPIKLSTVFSVDEQFFAELTNGLCLLLPLHYRRFIERAEIACLVLATIRRGMLHYGIDGEIPLDFLYLPNTPFAKSLSKRASLKNFRTAIGEINRLYQQTYSLYHCEPLMDDPDDSDHIDWL
;
A
#
# COMPACT_ATOMS: atom_id res chain seq x y z
N MET A 1 -10.77 37.11 15.15
CA MET A 1 -11.40 35.95 14.51
C MET A 1 -10.38 35.52 13.47
N ASP A 2 -9.44 34.67 13.89
CA ASP A 2 -8.36 34.22 13.01
C ASP A 2 -8.99 33.38 11.90
N GLU A 3 -8.83 33.82 10.66
CA GLU A 3 -9.06 32.96 9.51
C GLU A 3 -8.15 31.73 9.67
N MET A 4 -8.73 30.58 10.01
CA MET A 4 -8.02 29.31 9.96
C MET A 4 -7.58 29.12 8.51
N LYS A 5 -6.32 29.43 8.22
CA LYS A 5 -5.71 29.13 6.92
C LYS A 5 -5.87 27.65 6.67
N GLN A 6 -6.50 27.30 5.54
CA GLN A 6 -6.57 25.91 5.12
C GLN A 6 -5.17 25.29 5.10
N PRO A 7 -5.02 24.03 5.53
CA PRO A 7 -3.74 23.34 5.45
C PRO A 7 -3.23 23.35 4.00
N ASN A 8 -1.94 23.63 3.81
CA ASN A 8 -1.31 23.47 2.50
C ASN A 8 -1.14 21.96 2.23
N ALA A 9 -2.18 21.35 1.66
CA ALA A 9 -2.29 19.92 1.44
C ALA A 9 -2.49 19.61 -0.04
N LEU A 10 -2.01 18.44 -0.44
CA LEU A 10 -2.15 17.96 -1.80
C LEU A 10 -3.47 17.19 -1.94
N ASP A 11 -4.23 17.55 -2.97
CA ASP A 11 -5.54 16.99 -3.31
C ASP A 11 -5.43 16.27 -4.66
N ASP A 12 -5.83 15.00 -4.71
CA ASP A 12 -5.81 14.18 -5.93
C ASP A 12 -6.91 14.57 -6.93
N ARG A 13 -7.83 15.47 -6.54
CA ARG A 13 -8.96 15.91 -7.34
C ARG A 13 -8.82 17.34 -7.88
N GLN A 14 -7.88 18.11 -7.34
CA GLN A 14 -7.74 19.52 -7.70
C GLN A 14 -6.29 19.93 -7.91
N TRP A 15 -6.02 20.52 -9.07
CA TRP A 15 -4.72 21.13 -9.37
C TRP A 15 -4.44 22.33 -8.48
N SER A 16 -3.19 22.47 -8.02
CA SER A 16 -2.75 23.58 -7.17
C SER A 16 -1.27 23.91 -7.40
N GLN A 17 -0.78 25.03 -6.88
CA GLN A 17 0.66 25.38 -6.93
C GLN A 17 1.55 24.34 -6.24
N LEU A 18 1.00 23.58 -5.28
CA LEU A 18 1.72 22.52 -4.60
C LEU A 18 2.04 21.37 -5.56
N TRP A 19 1.12 21.07 -6.49
CA TRP A 19 1.37 20.11 -7.57
C TRP A 19 2.53 20.56 -8.46
N GLU A 20 2.49 21.80 -8.93
CA GLU A 20 3.56 22.38 -9.77
C GLU A 20 4.92 22.25 -9.10
N ARG A 21 5.00 22.66 -7.84
CA ARG A 21 6.24 22.56 -7.06
C ARG A 21 6.76 21.13 -6.96
N TYR A 22 5.92 20.17 -6.57
CA TYR A 22 6.39 18.79 -6.42
C TYR A 22 6.72 18.12 -7.75
N LEU A 23 6.06 18.50 -8.84
CA LEU A 23 6.40 18.01 -10.17
C LEU A 23 7.74 18.58 -10.67
N ASP A 24 8.02 19.85 -10.37
CA ASP A 24 9.31 20.48 -10.68
C ASP A 24 10.46 19.85 -9.88
N GLU A 25 10.19 19.42 -8.64
CA GLU A 25 11.14 18.71 -7.77
C GLU A 25 11.27 17.21 -8.11
N ALA A 26 10.31 16.63 -8.83
CA ALA A 26 10.26 15.18 -9.04
C ALA A 26 11.27 14.67 -10.08
N ILE A 27 11.91 13.54 -9.75
CA ILE A 27 12.76 12.79 -10.68
C ILE A 27 12.00 11.61 -11.30
N VAL A 28 12.48 11.06 -12.41
CA VAL A 28 11.84 9.88 -13.02
C VAL A 28 11.88 8.70 -12.03
N PHE A 29 10.76 8.00 -11.91
CA PHE A 29 10.67 6.81 -11.07
C PHE A 29 11.49 5.66 -11.66
N ASP A 30 12.57 5.31 -10.96
CA ASP A 30 13.32 4.08 -11.15
C ASP A 30 13.04 3.16 -9.95
N PRO A 31 12.37 2.02 -10.13
CA PRO A 31 12.11 1.10 -9.03
C PRO A 31 13.40 0.64 -8.33
N LEU A 32 14.53 0.52 -9.02
CA LEU A 32 15.78 -0.01 -8.43
C LEU A 32 16.41 0.93 -7.39
N THR A 33 16.09 2.22 -7.41
CA THR A 33 16.64 3.19 -6.46
C THR A 33 15.75 3.37 -5.23
N VAL A 34 14.48 2.97 -5.31
CA VAL A 34 13.48 3.17 -4.26
C VAL A 34 13.39 1.93 -3.37
N HIS A 35 13.58 2.12 -2.07
CA HIS A 35 13.54 1.03 -1.09
C HIS A 35 12.20 0.94 -0.36
N GLU A 36 11.63 2.09 -0.01
CA GLU A 36 10.35 2.20 0.70
C GLU A 36 9.54 3.36 0.12
N ILE A 37 8.27 3.08 -0.15
CA ILE A 37 7.33 4.09 -0.63
C ILE A 37 6.50 4.58 0.57
N ASN A 38 6.42 5.90 0.73
CA ASN A 38 5.59 6.53 1.75
C ASN A 38 4.16 6.69 1.25
N CYS A 39 4.01 7.19 0.03
CA CYS A 39 2.73 7.23 -0.65
C CYS A 39 2.88 7.31 -2.17
N ILE A 40 1.79 6.96 -2.86
CA ILE A 40 1.61 7.20 -4.29
C ILE A 40 0.35 8.04 -4.45
N VAL A 41 0.49 9.22 -5.02
CA VAL A 41 -0.60 10.15 -5.22
C VAL A 41 -0.85 10.36 -6.71
N PRO A 42 -2.05 10.01 -7.21
CA PRO A 42 -2.44 10.26 -8.59
C PRO A 42 -2.52 11.75 -8.91
N ILE A 43 -2.08 12.12 -10.11
CA ILE A 43 -2.06 13.53 -10.52
C ILE A 43 -3.45 13.91 -11.06
N PRO A 44 -4.07 14.99 -10.56
CA PRO A 44 -5.41 15.40 -10.97
C PRO A 44 -5.48 15.65 -12.48
N ASP A 45 -6.62 15.25 -13.06
CA ASP A 45 -7.00 15.47 -14.46
C ASP A 45 -6.04 14.90 -15.52
N ARG A 46 -5.09 14.02 -15.14
CA ARG A 46 -4.18 13.38 -16.10
C ARG A 46 -3.71 12.00 -15.66
N THR A 47 -3.06 11.30 -16.59
CA THR A 47 -2.40 10.03 -16.29
C THR A 47 -1.04 10.31 -15.65
N GLY A 48 -0.67 9.47 -14.68
CA GLY A 48 0.59 9.55 -13.96
C GLY A 48 0.39 9.71 -12.46
N VAL A 49 1.47 9.52 -11.72
CA VAL A 49 1.49 9.57 -10.26
C VAL A 49 2.76 10.25 -9.77
N LEU A 50 2.68 10.89 -8.61
CA LEU A 50 3.83 11.19 -7.77
C LEU A 50 4.02 10.08 -6.74
N ILE A 51 5.26 9.61 -6.59
CA ILE A 51 5.67 8.67 -5.54
C ILE A 51 6.54 9.43 -4.56
N PHE A 52 6.12 9.47 -3.30
CA PHE A 52 6.90 10.11 -2.24
C PHE A 52 7.64 9.05 -1.43
N THR A 53 8.90 9.33 -1.15
CA THR A 53 9.75 8.58 -0.23
C THR A 53 10.16 9.47 0.95
N ASP A 54 11.07 9.01 1.80
CA ASP A 54 11.60 9.84 2.88
C ASP A 54 12.52 10.96 2.37
N THR A 55 13.18 10.77 1.23
CA THR A 55 14.24 11.65 0.72
C THR A 55 13.93 12.30 -0.62
N GLU A 56 13.14 11.62 -1.46
CA GLU A 56 12.95 11.99 -2.86
C GLU A 56 11.47 11.91 -3.27
N ILE A 57 11.14 12.69 -4.29
CA ILE A 57 9.85 12.67 -4.97
C ILE A 57 10.11 12.13 -6.36
N HIS A 58 9.33 11.13 -6.78
CA HIS A 58 9.44 10.55 -8.10
C HIS A 58 8.16 10.75 -8.89
N PHE A 59 8.29 10.76 -10.21
CA PHE A 59 7.21 10.82 -11.15
C PHE A 59 7.18 9.56 -12.02
N SER A 60 5.99 8.99 -12.18
CA SER A 60 5.70 7.94 -13.15
C SER A 60 4.58 8.40 -14.07
N ASN A 61 4.73 8.12 -15.37
CA ASN A 61 3.68 8.35 -16.37
C ASN A 61 2.58 7.27 -16.33
N GLU A 62 2.76 6.21 -15.55
CA GLU A 62 1.78 5.15 -15.35
C GLU A 62 0.84 5.44 -14.18
N ASN A 63 -0.28 4.74 -14.11
CA ASN A 63 -1.16 4.81 -12.93
C ASN A 63 -0.52 4.12 -11.71
N ALA A 64 -1.12 4.32 -10.53
CA ALA A 64 -0.58 3.80 -9.27
C ALA A 64 -0.44 2.27 -9.23
N LEU A 65 -1.41 1.52 -9.78
CA LEU A 65 -1.37 0.05 -9.80
C LEU A 65 -0.26 -0.48 -10.69
N LYS A 66 -0.10 0.08 -11.89
CA LYS A 66 0.99 -0.29 -12.79
C LYS A 66 2.36 0.06 -12.22
N THR A 67 2.48 1.23 -11.58
CA THR A 67 3.69 1.65 -10.88
C THR A 67 4.03 0.65 -9.75
N LEU A 68 3.04 0.22 -8.97
CA LEU A 68 3.24 -0.81 -7.93
C LEU A 68 3.60 -2.18 -8.51
N HIS A 69 3.01 -2.58 -9.64
CA HIS A 69 3.35 -3.82 -10.31
C HIS A 69 4.80 -3.79 -10.83
N GLN A 70 5.23 -2.69 -11.44
CA GLN A 70 6.62 -2.48 -11.85
C GLN A 70 7.58 -2.53 -10.65
N PHE A 71 7.21 -1.89 -9.54
CA PHE A 71 8.00 -1.94 -8.31
C PHE A 71 8.10 -3.37 -7.74
N SER A 72 6.98 -4.10 -7.72
CA SER A 72 6.92 -5.46 -7.18
C SER A 72 7.74 -6.44 -8.02
N SER A 73 7.56 -6.41 -9.35
CA SER A 73 8.29 -7.28 -10.28
C SER A 73 9.80 -7.04 -10.22
N THR A 74 10.24 -5.78 -10.19
CA THR A 74 11.67 -5.42 -10.10
C THR A 74 12.33 -6.01 -8.85
N HIS A 75 11.62 -6.03 -7.72
CA HIS A 75 12.13 -6.54 -6.45
C HIS A 75 11.77 -8.01 -6.16
N SER A 76 11.12 -8.70 -7.10
CA SER A 76 10.59 -10.05 -6.88
C SER A 76 9.64 -10.15 -5.66
N PHE A 77 8.86 -9.09 -5.41
CA PHE A 77 7.79 -9.11 -4.43
C PHE A 77 6.53 -9.75 -4.98
N SER A 78 5.61 -10.09 -4.08
CA SER A 78 4.33 -10.69 -4.42
C SER A 78 3.52 -9.80 -5.36
N ASP A 79 2.91 -10.43 -6.36
CA ASP A 79 1.94 -9.80 -7.24
C ASP A 79 0.69 -9.37 -6.42
N TYR A 80 0.26 -8.14 -6.66
CA TYR A 80 -0.84 -7.52 -5.93
C TYR A 80 -2.17 -8.23 -6.13
N GLU A 81 -2.49 -8.66 -7.34
CA GLU A 81 -3.76 -9.29 -7.66
C GLU A 81 -3.86 -10.66 -7.01
N VAL A 82 -2.78 -11.45 -7.14
CA VAL A 82 -2.67 -12.77 -6.51
C VAL A 82 -2.76 -12.64 -4.99
N LEU A 83 -1.98 -11.75 -4.38
CA LEU A 83 -2.03 -11.52 -2.93
C LEU A 83 -3.42 -11.06 -2.48
N SER A 84 -4.06 -10.17 -3.25
CA SER A 84 -5.43 -9.70 -2.97
C SER A 84 -6.45 -10.83 -2.95
N ILE A 85 -6.35 -11.78 -3.90
CA ILE A 85 -7.21 -12.97 -3.95
C ILE A 85 -6.98 -13.82 -2.70
N CYS A 86 -5.73 -14.07 -2.33
CA CYS A 86 -5.39 -14.86 -1.14
C CYS A 86 -5.96 -14.24 0.15
N LEU A 87 -5.75 -12.93 0.35
CA LEU A 87 -6.24 -12.21 1.53
C LEU A 87 -7.78 -12.23 1.64
N LYS A 88 -8.48 -12.06 0.51
CA LYS A 88 -9.94 -12.19 0.45
C LYS A 88 -10.41 -13.61 0.78
N LYS A 89 -9.72 -14.63 0.26
CA LYS A 89 -10.04 -16.05 0.48
C LYS A 89 -9.86 -16.48 1.94
N LEU A 90 -8.86 -15.93 2.64
CA LEU A 90 -8.67 -16.15 4.08
C LEU A 90 -9.79 -15.52 4.93
N GLY A 91 -10.47 -14.48 4.43
CA GLY A 91 -11.66 -13.90 5.08
C GLY A 91 -11.40 -13.09 6.36
N HIS A 92 -10.16 -13.04 6.86
CA HIS A 92 -9.79 -12.32 8.07
C HIS A 92 -9.44 -10.84 7.86
N PHE A 93 -9.17 -10.43 6.62
CA PHE A 93 -8.68 -9.08 6.26
C PHE A 93 -9.77 -8.20 5.61
N GLY A 94 -11.02 -8.66 5.63
CA GLY A 94 -12.14 -8.04 4.94
C GLY A 94 -12.30 -8.54 3.50
N LYS A 95 -13.17 -7.87 2.72
CA LYS A 95 -13.47 -8.24 1.33
C LYS A 95 -13.22 -7.11 0.32
N TYR A 96 -13.23 -5.88 0.80
CA TYR A 96 -13.00 -4.67 0.00
C TYR A 96 -11.49 -4.42 -0.21
N LYS A 97 -11.09 -3.76 -1.30
CA LYS A 97 -9.71 -3.65 -1.86
C LYS A 97 -8.59 -3.96 -0.86
N MET A 98 -7.68 -4.85 -1.20
CA MET A 98 -6.64 -5.27 -0.26
C MET A 98 -5.46 -4.28 -0.23
N PRO A 99 -4.70 -4.23 0.87
CA PRO A 99 -3.42 -3.53 0.87
C PRO A 99 -2.45 -4.22 -0.10
N TRP A 100 -1.58 -3.43 -0.70
CA TRP A 100 -0.34 -3.93 -1.30
C TRP A 100 0.65 -4.15 -0.17
N ALA A 101 1.34 -5.28 -0.12
CA ALA A 101 2.30 -5.54 0.95
C ALA A 101 3.48 -6.36 0.44
N CYS A 102 4.67 -5.97 0.87
CA CYS A 102 5.87 -6.80 0.83
C CYS A 102 6.32 -7.08 2.28
N SER A 103 7.48 -7.72 2.43
CA SER A 103 8.00 -8.00 3.77
C SER A 103 8.50 -6.74 4.50
N PHE A 104 8.85 -5.69 3.76
CA PHE A 104 9.44 -4.46 4.29
C PHE A 104 8.42 -3.38 4.63
N PHE A 105 7.39 -3.18 3.81
CA PHE A 105 6.35 -2.19 4.07
C PHE A 105 5.03 -2.58 3.40
N THR A 106 3.99 -1.78 3.65
CA THR A 106 2.63 -2.01 3.13
C THR A 106 2.03 -0.69 2.72
N LEU A 107 1.17 -0.71 1.71
CA LEU A 107 0.41 0.42 1.23
C LEU A 107 -1.08 0.06 1.20
N PHE A 108 -1.92 0.90 1.78
CA PHE A 108 -3.38 0.72 1.67
C PHE A 108 -3.99 1.70 0.67
N PRO A 109 -4.95 1.23 -0.14
CA PRO A 109 -5.63 2.09 -1.10
C PRO A 109 -6.73 2.89 -0.41
N LEU A 110 -6.74 4.18 -0.74
CA LEU A 110 -7.75 5.17 -0.44
C LEU A 110 -8.42 5.59 -1.75
N GLU A 111 -9.64 5.13 -1.96
CA GLU A 111 -10.39 5.46 -3.17
C GLU A 111 -10.93 6.89 -3.13
N GLY A 112 -10.63 7.65 -4.18
CA GLY A 112 -11.47 8.74 -4.67
C GLY A 112 -12.50 8.24 -5.69
N THR A 113 -13.15 9.16 -6.40
CA THR A 113 -14.12 8.83 -7.45
C THR A 113 -13.46 8.20 -8.68
N ASP A 114 -12.26 8.68 -9.05
CA ASP A 114 -11.64 8.34 -10.34
C ASP A 114 -10.23 7.74 -10.20
N GLN A 115 -9.54 8.03 -9.09
CA GLN A 115 -8.17 7.60 -8.84
C GLN A 115 -7.99 7.12 -7.39
N THR A 116 -6.88 6.43 -7.08
CA THR A 116 -6.63 5.81 -5.78
C THR A 116 -5.28 6.26 -5.23
N ILE A 117 -5.30 6.92 -4.07
CA ILE A 117 -4.09 7.22 -3.29
C ILE A 117 -3.66 5.94 -2.56
N TRP A 118 -2.37 5.67 -2.54
CA TRP A 118 -1.79 4.57 -1.75
C TRP A 118 -0.93 5.15 -0.64
N LEU A 119 -1.16 4.72 0.60
CA LEU A 119 -0.45 5.25 1.76
C LEU A 119 0.22 4.15 2.58
N ASN A 120 1.43 4.44 3.07
CA ASN A 120 2.10 3.62 4.06
C ASN A 120 1.60 4.01 5.47
N PRO A 121 0.94 3.12 6.21
CA PRO A 121 0.36 3.46 7.51
C PRO A 121 1.43 3.77 8.57
N ILE A 122 2.65 3.23 8.41
CA ILE A 122 3.76 3.45 9.35
C ILE A 122 4.37 4.84 9.15
N LYS A 123 4.23 5.44 7.97
CA LYS A 123 4.77 6.77 7.65
C LYS A 123 3.86 7.92 8.03
N LEU A 124 2.72 7.65 8.67
CA LEU A 124 1.77 8.66 9.13
C LEU A 124 2.22 9.28 10.46
N SER A 125 2.28 10.61 10.48
CA SER A 125 2.50 11.41 11.68
C SER A 125 1.18 11.57 12.44
N THR A 126 0.19 12.20 11.81
CA THR A 126 -1.11 12.49 12.41
C THR A 126 -2.21 12.52 11.35
N VAL A 127 -3.46 12.41 11.81
CA VAL A 127 -4.66 12.57 10.98
C VAL A 127 -5.60 13.48 11.74
N PHE A 128 -6.09 14.52 11.08
CA PHE A 128 -6.89 15.58 11.69
C PHE A 128 -7.98 16.06 10.73
N SER A 129 -8.86 16.95 11.21
CA SER A 129 -9.92 17.54 10.40
C SER A 129 -9.94 19.06 10.50
N VAL A 130 -10.21 19.71 9.39
CA VAL A 130 -10.45 21.16 9.26
C VAL A 130 -11.66 21.34 8.36
N ASP A 131 -12.64 22.15 8.78
CA ASP A 131 -13.85 22.45 8.00
C ASP A 131 -14.55 21.21 7.39
N GLU A 132 -14.76 20.18 8.23
CA GLU A 132 -15.38 18.89 7.87
C GLU A 132 -14.58 18.02 6.87
N GLN A 133 -13.42 18.48 6.41
CA GLN A 133 -12.48 17.73 5.60
C GLN A 133 -11.44 17.03 6.47
N PHE A 134 -10.92 15.89 6.01
CA PHE A 134 -9.92 15.11 6.73
C PHE A 134 -8.58 15.17 6.02
N PHE A 135 -7.51 15.28 6.80
CA PHE A 135 -6.14 15.40 6.30
C PHE A 135 -5.24 14.36 6.98
N ALA A 136 -4.25 13.86 6.25
CA ALA A 136 -3.17 13.06 6.78
C ALA A 136 -1.84 13.79 6.59
N GLU A 137 -1.09 13.92 7.67
CA GLU A 137 0.29 14.40 7.63
C GLU A 137 1.23 13.19 7.77
N LEU A 138 2.18 13.09 6.85
CA LEU A 138 3.22 12.08 6.86
C LEU A 138 4.42 12.56 7.69
N THR A 139 5.27 11.61 8.08
CA THR A 139 6.49 11.85 8.87
C THR A 139 7.52 12.73 8.17
N ASN A 140 7.48 12.83 6.84
CA ASN A 140 8.29 13.75 6.04
C ASN A 140 7.66 15.14 5.87
N GLY A 141 6.51 15.41 6.52
CA GLY A 141 5.81 16.70 6.46
C GLY A 141 4.83 16.85 5.30
N LEU A 142 4.72 15.87 4.39
CA LEU A 142 3.70 15.90 3.35
C LEU A 142 2.31 15.84 3.97
N CYS A 143 1.43 16.78 3.58
CA CYS A 143 0.04 16.80 3.98
C CYS A 143 -0.86 16.44 2.78
N LEU A 144 -1.79 15.51 2.98
CA LEU A 144 -2.72 15.04 1.96
C LEU A 144 -4.16 15.26 2.40
N LEU A 145 -5.00 15.74 1.48
CA LEU A 145 -6.44 15.68 1.66
C LEU A 145 -6.91 14.23 1.50
N LEU A 146 -7.75 13.76 2.42
CA LEU A 146 -8.24 12.39 2.42
C LEU A 146 -9.60 12.29 1.73
N PRO A 147 -9.78 11.34 0.80
CA PRO A 147 -11.07 11.12 0.13
C PRO A 147 -12.07 10.34 1.00
N LEU A 148 -11.68 9.93 2.22
CA LEU A 148 -12.47 9.09 3.12
C LEU A 148 -12.60 9.72 4.51
N HIS A 149 -13.70 9.40 5.19
CA HIS A 149 -13.88 9.71 6.61
C HIS A 149 -12.85 8.99 7.49
N TYR A 150 -12.47 9.65 8.59
CA TYR A 150 -11.48 9.18 9.57
C TYR A 150 -11.63 7.70 9.99
N ARG A 151 -12.85 7.26 10.32
CA ARG A 151 -13.08 5.89 10.78
C ARG A 151 -12.65 4.85 9.73
N ARG A 152 -13.04 5.06 8.47
CA ARG A 152 -12.67 4.16 7.37
C ARG A 152 -11.17 4.19 7.15
N PHE A 153 -10.55 5.38 7.16
CA PHE A 153 -9.10 5.52 7.04
C PHE A 153 -8.36 4.66 8.09
N ILE A 154 -8.75 4.75 9.36
CA ILE A 154 -8.14 3.98 10.46
C ILE A 154 -8.32 2.47 10.27
N GLU A 155 -9.51 2.02 9.90
CA GLU A 155 -9.79 0.59 9.66
C GLU A 155 -8.91 0.04 8.52
N ARG A 156 -8.65 0.84 7.48
CA ARG A 156 -7.82 0.44 6.33
C ARG A 156 -6.34 0.39 6.68
N ALA A 157 -5.85 1.36 7.44
CA ALA A 157 -4.48 1.36 7.97
C ALA A 157 -4.25 0.17 8.92
N GLU A 158 -5.23 -0.16 9.77
CA GLU A 158 -5.18 -1.31 10.67
C GLU A 158 -5.05 -2.63 9.91
N ILE A 159 -5.88 -2.85 8.88
CA ILE A 159 -5.82 -4.05 8.03
C ILE A 159 -4.45 -4.16 7.36
N ALA A 160 -3.92 -3.06 6.82
CA ALA A 160 -2.62 -3.05 6.15
C ALA A 160 -1.48 -3.45 7.08
N CYS A 161 -1.47 -2.91 8.30
CA CYS A 161 -0.51 -3.31 9.34
C CYS A 161 -0.67 -4.77 9.75
N LEU A 162 -1.90 -5.27 9.88
CA LEU A 162 -2.13 -6.68 10.19
C LEU A 162 -1.57 -7.60 9.09
N VAL A 163 -1.77 -7.24 7.82
CA VAL A 163 -1.21 -7.99 6.67
C VAL A 163 0.32 -7.97 6.71
N LEU A 164 0.94 -6.80 6.89
CA LEU A 164 2.40 -6.67 6.97
C LEU A 164 2.99 -7.53 8.09
N ALA A 165 2.42 -7.44 9.29
CA ALA A 165 2.85 -8.24 10.44
C ALA A 165 2.74 -9.74 10.15
N THR A 166 1.66 -10.15 9.49
CA THR A 166 1.42 -11.57 9.17
C THR A 166 2.42 -12.09 8.14
N ILE A 167 2.75 -11.29 7.13
CA ILE A 167 3.80 -11.62 6.14
C ILE A 167 5.15 -11.74 6.85
N ARG A 168 5.53 -10.75 7.68
CA ARG A 168 6.80 -10.74 8.42
C ARG A 168 6.94 -11.94 9.35
N ARG A 169 5.87 -12.31 10.06
CA ARG A 169 5.84 -13.50 10.94
C ARG A 169 6.16 -14.80 10.17
N GLY A 170 5.79 -14.88 8.89
CA GLY A 170 6.04 -16.05 8.05
C GLY A 170 7.42 -16.08 7.39
N MET A 171 8.24 -15.04 7.55
CA MET A 171 9.52 -14.87 6.85
C MET A 171 10.69 -15.07 7.80
N LEU A 172 11.47 -16.13 7.59
CA LEU A 172 12.63 -16.49 8.42
C LEU A 172 13.71 -15.39 8.49
N HIS A 173 13.78 -14.51 7.48
CA HIS A 173 14.81 -13.48 7.38
C HIS A 173 14.78 -12.45 8.53
N TYR A 174 13.61 -12.23 9.15
CA TYR A 174 13.49 -11.16 10.12
C TYR A 174 14.03 -11.52 11.51
N GLY A 175 14.14 -12.81 11.86
CA GLY A 175 14.62 -13.23 13.20
C GLY A 175 13.86 -12.56 14.36
N ILE A 176 12.63 -12.08 14.11
CA ILE A 176 11.81 -11.39 15.11
C ILE A 176 11.11 -12.47 15.93
N ASP A 177 11.53 -12.60 17.18
CA ASP A 177 10.77 -13.32 18.19
C ASP A 177 9.60 -12.45 18.63
N GLY A 178 8.38 -12.86 18.28
CA GLY A 178 7.16 -12.14 18.58
C GLY A 178 5.94 -13.05 18.53
N GLU A 179 4.95 -12.73 19.36
CA GLU A 179 3.72 -13.52 19.48
C GLU A 179 2.51 -12.80 18.90
N ILE A 180 2.54 -11.45 18.88
CA ILE A 180 1.43 -10.63 18.44
C ILE A 180 1.82 -9.77 17.23
N PRO A 181 0.85 -9.33 16.39
CA PRO A 181 1.15 -8.52 15.22
C PRO A 181 2.00 -7.28 15.49
N LEU A 182 1.82 -6.63 16.63
CA LEU A 182 2.60 -5.43 17.00
C LEU A 182 4.10 -5.70 17.14
N ASP A 183 4.52 -6.90 17.52
CA ASP A 183 5.94 -7.24 17.68
C ASP A 183 6.67 -7.22 16.33
N PHE A 184 5.92 -7.39 15.23
CA PHE A 184 6.43 -7.40 13.87
C PHE A 184 6.26 -6.04 13.17
N LEU A 185 5.79 -5.00 13.86
CA LEU A 185 5.57 -3.66 13.32
C LEU A 185 6.54 -2.66 13.96
N TYR A 186 7.45 -2.11 13.16
CA TYR A 186 8.36 -1.03 13.59
C TYR A 186 7.62 0.31 13.60
N LEU A 187 6.71 0.48 14.57
CA LEU A 187 5.89 1.69 14.69
C LEU A 187 6.72 2.88 15.18
N PRO A 188 6.71 4.04 14.47
CA PRO A 188 7.39 5.23 14.96
C PRO A 188 6.66 5.85 16.15
N ASN A 189 7.33 6.77 16.85
CA ASN A 189 6.74 7.51 17.96
C ASN A 189 5.85 8.68 17.48
N THR A 190 4.81 8.38 16.68
CA THR A 190 3.87 9.38 16.17
C THR A 190 2.50 9.28 16.87
N PRO A 191 1.71 10.38 16.91
CA PRO A 191 0.33 10.33 17.40
C PRO A 191 -0.51 9.25 16.70
N PHE A 192 -0.36 9.12 15.37
CA PHE A 192 -1.08 8.12 14.60
C PHE A 192 -0.67 6.69 14.99
N ALA A 193 0.63 6.41 15.06
CA ALA A 193 1.15 5.10 15.44
C ALA A 193 0.70 4.69 16.86
N LYS A 194 0.67 5.64 17.81
CA LYS A 194 0.10 5.40 19.16
C LYS A 194 -1.37 5.02 19.11
N SER A 195 -2.17 5.66 18.25
CA SER A 195 -3.57 5.28 18.02
C SER A 195 -3.67 3.87 17.45
N LEU A 196 -2.84 3.56 16.44
CA LEU A 196 -2.83 2.26 15.77
C LEU A 196 -2.42 1.11 16.72
N SER A 197 -1.46 1.35 17.62
CA SER A 197 -1.00 0.34 18.60
C SER A 197 -2.09 -0.16 19.57
N LYS A 198 -3.18 0.60 19.71
CA LYS A 198 -4.31 0.27 20.59
C LYS A 198 -5.38 -0.56 19.88
N ARG A 199 -5.26 -0.76 18.57
CA ARG A 199 -6.27 -1.47 17.77
C ARG A 199 -6.29 -2.96 18.10
N ALA A 200 -7.50 -3.50 18.26
CA ALA A 200 -7.70 -4.86 18.75
C ALA A 200 -7.23 -5.94 17.77
N SER A 201 -7.32 -5.71 16.45
CA SER A 201 -6.86 -6.72 15.48
C SER A 201 -5.34 -6.91 15.52
N LEU A 202 -4.58 -5.91 15.98
CA LEU A 202 -3.12 -5.98 16.09
C LEU A 202 -2.66 -6.67 17.39
N LYS A 203 -3.59 -7.17 18.22
CA LYS A 203 -3.26 -7.89 19.45
C LYS A 203 -3.14 -9.40 19.27
N ASN A 204 -3.69 -9.96 18.19
CA ASN A 204 -3.64 -11.41 17.93
C ASN A 204 -3.61 -11.67 16.43
N PHE A 205 -2.74 -12.60 16.00
CA PHE A 205 -2.77 -13.09 14.63
C PHE A 205 -4.08 -13.83 14.34
N ARG A 206 -4.55 -13.72 13.09
CA ARG A 206 -5.78 -14.37 12.62
C ARG A 206 -5.54 -15.63 11.79
N THR A 207 -4.30 -15.87 11.41
CA THR A 207 -3.88 -16.97 10.55
C THR A 207 -2.73 -17.75 11.18
N ALA A 208 -2.54 -18.98 10.72
CA ALA A 208 -1.35 -19.75 11.06
C ALA A 208 -0.09 -19.13 10.43
N ILE A 209 1.08 -19.44 11.01
CA ILE A 209 2.38 -19.02 10.44
C ILE A 209 2.53 -19.63 9.04
N GLY A 210 2.96 -18.81 8.08
CA GLY A 210 3.19 -19.26 6.70
C GLY A 210 1.93 -19.49 5.87
N GLU A 211 0.73 -19.34 6.43
CA GLU A 211 -0.53 -19.62 5.74
C GLU A 211 -0.75 -18.73 4.51
N ILE A 212 -0.43 -17.43 4.61
CA ILE A 212 -0.50 -16.49 3.48
C ILE A 212 0.45 -16.94 2.37
N ASN A 213 1.70 -17.28 2.69
CA ASN A 213 2.69 -17.70 1.69
C ASN A 213 2.26 -19.01 1.02
N ARG A 214 1.83 -20.02 1.79
CA ARG A 214 1.31 -21.27 1.26
C ARG A 214 0.17 -21.04 0.27
N LEU A 215 -0.79 -20.19 0.64
CA LEU A 215 -1.92 -19.88 -0.23
C LEU A 215 -1.48 -19.08 -1.47
N TYR A 216 -0.56 -18.13 -1.30
CA TYR A 216 0.00 -17.34 -2.39
C TYR A 216 0.67 -18.24 -3.44
N GLN A 217 1.54 -19.17 -3.06
CA GLN A 217 2.20 -20.07 -4.02
C GLN A 217 1.18 -20.92 -4.80
N GLN A 218 0.13 -21.40 -4.12
CA GLN A 218 -0.96 -22.14 -4.77
C GLN A 218 -1.74 -21.26 -5.75
N THR A 219 -2.15 -20.06 -5.33
CA THR A 219 -2.92 -19.14 -6.17
C THR A 219 -2.08 -18.59 -7.32
N TYR A 220 -0.81 -18.27 -7.10
CA TYR A 220 0.11 -17.78 -8.13
C TYR A 220 0.28 -18.81 -9.26
N SER A 221 0.51 -20.08 -8.88
CA SER A 221 0.65 -21.17 -9.85
C SER A 221 -0.62 -21.30 -10.70
N LEU A 222 -1.80 -21.27 -10.10
CA LEU A 222 -3.08 -21.36 -10.82
C LEU A 222 -3.33 -20.14 -11.70
N TYR A 223 -3.11 -18.93 -11.16
CA TYR A 223 -3.37 -17.67 -11.85
C TYR A 223 -2.56 -17.52 -13.15
N HIS A 224 -1.32 -18.03 -13.17
CA HIS A 224 -0.47 -17.99 -14.36
C HIS A 224 -0.54 -19.26 -15.23
N CYS A 225 -1.02 -20.40 -14.70
CA CYS A 225 -1.16 -21.64 -15.48
C CYS A 225 -2.54 -21.80 -16.15
N GLU A 226 -3.64 -21.28 -15.59
CA GLU A 226 -4.96 -21.36 -16.23
C GLU A 226 -4.97 -20.82 -17.67
N PRO A 227 -4.34 -19.67 -17.98
CA PRO A 227 -4.26 -19.18 -19.36
C PRO A 227 -3.41 -20.05 -20.30
N LEU A 228 -2.55 -20.93 -19.78
CA LEU A 228 -1.69 -21.82 -20.56
C LEU A 228 -2.31 -23.21 -20.80
N MET A 229 -3.39 -23.57 -20.09
CA MET A 229 -4.11 -24.82 -20.31
C MET A 229 -5.27 -24.67 -21.31
N ASP A 230 -5.70 -23.44 -21.58
CA ASP A 230 -6.73 -23.09 -22.58
C ASP A 230 -6.08 -22.68 -23.92
N ASP A 231 -5.00 -23.32 -24.33
CA ASP A 231 -4.50 -23.21 -25.71
C ASP A 231 -5.18 -24.29 -26.58
N PRO A 232 -6.17 -23.94 -27.42
CA PRO A 232 -6.85 -24.92 -28.27
C PRO A 232 -5.96 -25.50 -29.37
N ASP A 233 -4.75 -24.95 -29.58
CA ASP A 233 -3.78 -25.44 -30.57
C ASP A 233 -2.74 -26.42 -29.99
N ASP A 234 -2.73 -26.71 -28.68
CA ASP A 234 -1.76 -27.62 -28.05
C ASP A 234 -2.22 -29.09 -28.02
N SER A 235 -3.11 -29.46 -28.96
CA SER A 235 -3.25 -30.85 -29.41
C SER A 235 -2.33 -31.07 -30.61
N ASP A 236 -1.07 -31.40 -30.33
CA ASP A 236 -0.25 -32.38 -31.06
C ASP A 236 1.24 -32.01 -31.02
N HIS A 237 2.03 -32.94 -30.48
CA HIS A 237 3.50 -33.03 -30.56
C HIS A 237 4.35 -32.18 -29.60
N ILE A 238 4.40 -32.61 -28.33
CA ILE A 238 5.64 -32.48 -27.55
C ILE A 238 6.29 -33.87 -27.47
N ASP A 239 7.25 -34.11 -28.39
CA ASP A 239 8.20 -35.21 -28.27
C ASP A 239 9.20 -34.86 -27.16
N TRP A 240 9.03 -35.51 -26.00
CA TRP A 240 10.04 -35.50 -24.94
C TRP A 240 11.23 -36.36 -25.39
N LEU A 241 12.24 -35.72 -25.97
CA LEU A 241 13.59 -36.28 -26.11
C LEU A 241 14.31 -36.34 -24.76
#